data_AF-A0A399EEX2-F1
#
_entry.id   AF-A0A399EEX2-F1
#
_cell.length_a   1.000
_cell.length_b   1.000
_cell.length_c   1.000
_cell.angle_alpha   90.00
_cell.angle_beta   90.00
_cell.angle_gamma   90.00
#
_symmetry.space_group_name_H-M   'P 1'
#
loop_
_entity.id
_entity.type
_entity.pdbx_description
1 polymer ?
#
loop_
_entity_poly.entity_id
_entity_poly.type
_entity_poly.pdbx_seq_one_letter_code
_entity_poly.pdbx_strand_id
1 'polypeptide(L)'
;MLPEPHPGFKNYVWERDGYRWLFVHHFGTGGAGRFCRQFHSLQVTVANKSTGEIVADLRLMTDFGASRDNNTDLPLNVTCPQGVLTPSQVAPLSTGTRTIKVQPDLNGYEPWRSADKGLILGLSLAGLTFDTVTPITGCTDSTCTQMIRIGQNVGEQRLFAVATDPGGPALSIDASKTPGGGGEFFTDVYGKKVLPASDPGAVRQYVKPGLRLEVRNERNSECYTRDAFFMFYEACGNAPQSSMNIEGALSDKN
;
A
#
# COMPACT_ATOMS: atom_id res chain seq x y z
N MET A 1 14.68 -16.65 7.14
CA MET A 1 14.05 -15.49 6.45
C MET A 1 13.49 -16.05 5.14
N LEU A 2 12.18 -15.96 4.87
CA LEU A 2 11.66 -16.40 3.57
C LEU A 2 12.14 -15.42 2.50
N PRO A 3 12.78 -15.88 1.40
CA PRO A 3 13.20 -14.99 0.33
C PRO A 3 11.97 -14.40 -0.38
N GLU A 4 11.94 -13.08 -0.51
CA GLU A 4 11.04 -12.37 -1.42
C GLU A 4 11.74 -12.37 -2.79
N PRO A 5 11.20 -13.03 -3.82
CA PRO A 5 11.87 -13.16 -5.12
C PRO A 5 11.85 -11.86 -5.95
N HIS A 6 11.17 -10.81 -5.46
CA HIS A 6 11.18 -9.46 -6.05
C HIS A 6 11.18 -8.37 -4.96
N PRO A 7 12.27 -8.26 -4.17
CA PRO A 7 12.38 -7.21 -3.17
C PRO A 7 12.55 -5.89 -3.89
N GLY A 8 11.59 -4.98 -3.74
CA GLY A 8 11.65 -3.70 -4.43
C GLY A 8 10.59 -2.74 -3.94
N PHE A 9 11.00 -1.50 -3.70
CA PHE A 9 10.08 -0.43 -3.33
C PHE A 9 9.23 -0.03 -4.53
N LYS A 10 7.93 0.11 -4.29
CA LYS A 10 6.94 0.59 -5.24
C LYS A 10 6.59 2.03 -4.87
N ASN A 11 6.94 2.95 -5.74
CA ASN A 11 6.68 4.37 -5.54
C ASN A 11 5.39 4.79 -6.24
N TYR A 12 4.64 5.67 -5.59
CA TYR A 12 3.44 6.31 -6.12
C TYR A 12 3.56 7.81 -5.86
N VAL A 13 3.82 8.61 -6.90
CA VAL A 13 3.86 10.07 -6.80
C VAL A 13 2.55 10.63 -7.32
N TRP A 14 1.88 11.45 -6.52
CA TRP A 14 0.57 11.99 -6.86
C TRP A 14 0.45 13.44 -6.45
N GLU A 15 -0.17 14.27 -7.27
CA GLU A 15 -0.42 15.68 -6.95
C GLU A 15 -1.90 15.98 -6.77
N ARG A 16 -2.26 16.59 -5.64
CA ARG A 16 -3.65 16.90 -5.30
C ARG A 16 -3.72 18.06 -4.32
N ASP A 17 -4.67 18.96 -4.54
CA ASP A 17 -5.02 20.07 -3.64
C ASP A 17 -3.82 20.94 -3.20
N GLY A 18 -2.87 21.17 -4.12
CA GLY A 18 -1.67 21.98 -3.85
C GLY A 18 -0.52 21.22 -3.18
N TYR A 19 -0.63 19.90 -3.01
CA TYR A 19 0.39 19.05 -2.42
C TYR A 19 0.84 17.94 -3.37
N ARG A 20 2.08 17.50 -3.19
CA ARG A 20 2.65 16.31 -3.81
C ARG A 20 2.81 15.23 -2.75
N TRP A 21 2.13 14.12 -2.95
CA TRP A 21 2.18 12.91 -2.14
C TRP A 21 3.15 11.92 -2.78
N LEU A 22 3.96 11.28 -1.94
CA LEU A 22 4.79 10.14 -2.29
C LEU A 22 4.47 9.01 -1.33
N PHE A 23 4.03 7.88 -1.88
CA PHE A 23 3.96 6.62 -1.16
C PHE A 23 5.10 5.72 -1.62
N VAL A 24 5.88 5.19 -0.67
CA VAL A 24 6.89 4.17 -0.95
C VAL A 24 6.49 2.91 -0.21
N HIS A 25 6.00 1.92 -0.95
CA HIS A 25 5.49 0.66 -0.39
C HIS A 25 6.41 -0.49 -0.79
N HIS A 26 6.92 -1.24 0.19
CA HIS A 26 7.72 -2.44 -0.08
C HIS A 26 6.86 -3.69 -0.12
N PHE A 27 6.66 -4.25 -1.32
CA PHE A 27 5.98 -5.52 -1.52
C PHE A 27 6.29 -6.10 -2.91
N GLY A 28 5.96 -7.39 -3.07
CA GLY A 28 6.09 -8.11 -4.33
C GLY A 28 4.99 -9.17 -4.50
N THR A 29 4.60 -9.40 -5.75
CA THR A 29 3.55 -10.38 -6.14
C THR A 29 4.11 -11.70 -6.66
N GLY A 30 5.44 -11.87 -6.64
CA GLY A 30 6.10 -13.07 -7.16
C GLY A 30 6.27 -14.20 -6.15
N GLY A 31 6.39 -13.89 -4.86
CA GLY A 31 6.76 -14.88 -3.83
C GLY A 31 5.65 -15.28 -2.88
N ALA A 32 5.73 -16.50 -2.36
CA ALA A 32 4.80 -17.04 -1.37
C ALA A 32 4.83 -16.31 -0.02
N GLY A 33 5.90 -15.54 0.25
CA GLY A 33 6.02 -14.75 1.47
C GLY A 33 4.83 -13.82 1.70
N ARG A 34 4.23 -13.25 0.64
CA ARG A 34 3.12 -12.29 0.73
C ARG A 34 1.83 -12.86 1.33
N PHE A 35 1.68 -14.18 1.32
CA PHE A 35 0.54 -14.86 1.92
C PHE A 35 0.58 -14.72 3.45
N CYS A 36 1.75 -14.93 4.04
CA CYS A 36 1.93 -14.94 5.50
C CYS A 36 2.37 -13.59 6.10
N ARG A 37 2.97 -12.70 5.31
CA ARG A 37 3.51 -11.43 5.80
C ARG A 37 2.39 -10.40 5.95
N GLN A 38 1.97 -10.15 7.19
CA GLN A 38 0.97 -9.12 7.51
C GLN A 38 1.49 -7.69 7.29
N PHE A 39 2.71 -7.42 7.75
CA PHE A 39 3.28 -6.08 7.81
C PHE A 39 4.25 -5.81 6.67
N HIS A 40 4.13 -4.64 6.04
CA HIS A 40 4.99 -4.17 4.97
C HIS A 40 5.36 -2.70 5.18
N SER A 41 6.57 -2.30 4.79
CA SER A 41 6.98 -0.91 5.01
C SER A 41 6.23 0.04 4.07
N LEU A 42 5.71 1.11 4.64
CA LEU A 42 5.14 2.24 3.93
C LEU A 42 5.84 3.51 4.40
N GLN A 43 6.32 4.31 3.46
CA GLN A 43 6.64 5.71 3.69
C GLN A 43 5.57 6.57 3.04
N VAL A 44 5.11 7.59 3.76
CA VAL A 44 4.22 8.63 3.26
C VAL A 44 4.93 9.97 3.42
N THR A 45 5.29 10.58 2.30
CA THR A 45 5.91 11.89 2.27
C THR A 45 5.00 12.86 1.53
N VAL A 46 4.77 14.04 2.11
CA VAL A 46 3.94 15.08 1.49
C VAL A 46 4.75 16.37 1.42
N ALA A 47 4.81 16.95 0.24
CA ALA A 47 5.43 18.24 -0.03
C ALA A 47 4.39 19.28 -0.47
N ASN A 48 4.54 20.53 -0.07
CA ASN A 48 3.83 21.63 -0.69
C ASN A 48 4.29 21.77 -2.15
N LYS A 49 3.36 21.78 -3.11
CA LYS A 49 3.68 21.75 -4.54
C LYS A 49 4.39 23.02 -5.01
N SER A 50 4.06 24.19 -4.48
CA SER A 50 4.63 25.46 -4.93
C SER A 50 5.99 25.74 -4.31
N THR A 51 6.21 25.36 -3.05
CA THR A 51 7.46 25.65 -2.33
C THR A 51 8.44 24.48 -2.29
N GLY A 52 7.97 23.25 -2.51
CA GLY A 52 8.76 22.03 -2.32
C GLY A 52 9.00 21.66 -0.85
N GLU A 53 8.45 22.43 0.10
CA GLU A 53 8.60 22.17 1.54
C GLU A 53 7.94 20.83 1.91
N ILE A 54 8.69 19.94 2.56
CA ILE A 54 8.14 18.71 3.14
C ILE A 54 7.29 19.09 4.35
N VAL A 55 5.98 18.84 4.25
CA VAL A 55 5.02 19.10 5.33
C VAL A 55 4.68 17.84 6.12
N ALA A 56 5.00 16.65 5.62
CA ALA A 56 4.94 15.41 6.38
C ALA A 56 5.96 14.39 5.83
N ASP A 57 6.61 13.63 6.71
CA ASP A 57 7.43 12.46 6.38
C ASP A 57 7.19 11.40 7.44
N LEU A 58 6.43 10.37 7.08
CA LEU A 58 5.95 9.32 7.97
C LEU A 58 6.41 7.95 7.48
N ARG A 59 6.88 7.11 8.39
CA ARG A 59 7.42 5.78 8.08
C ARG A 59 6.89 4.75 9.06
N LEU A 60 6.32 3.67 8.54
CA LEU A 60 5.76 2.62 9.37
C LEU A 60 5.77 1.26 8.67
N MET A 61 5.79 0.20 9.48
CA MET A 61 5.41 -1.15 9.10
C MET A 61 3.89 -1.22 9.13
N THR A 62 3.26 -0.90 8.00
CA THR A 62 1.82 -0.87 7.84
C THR A 62 1.22 -2.27 7.93
N ASP A 63 0.10 -2.38 8.62
CA ASP A 63 -0.68 -3.60 8.74
C ASP A 63 -1.58 -3.78 7.52
N PHE A 64 -1.22 -4.69 6.60
CA PHE A 64 -2.07 -5.08 5.47
C PHE A 64 -2.92 -6.33 5.78
N GLY A 65 -2.96 -6.76 7.04
CA GLY A 65 -3.82 -7.82 7.57
C GLY A 65 -3.70 -9.18 6.89
N ALA A 66 -4.83 -9.87 6.70
CA ALA A 66 -4.86 -11.24 6.21
C ALA A 66 -4.83 -11.29 4.67
N SER A 67 -4.12 -12.29 4.12
CA SER A 67 -4.27 -12.63 2.70
C SER A 67 -5.58 -13.38 2.46
N ARG A 68 -6.36 -12.97 1.46
CA ARG A 68 -7.68 -13.52 1.12
C ARG A 68 -7.71 -14.04 -0.30
N ASP A 69 -8.55 -15.02 -0.55
CA ASP A 69 -8.86 -15.54 -1.87
C ASP A 69 -9.68 -14.51 -2.66
N ASN A 70 -9.30 -14.20 -3.90
CA ASN A 70 -10.01 -13.23 -4.74
C ASN A 70 -11.41 -13.66 -5.18
N ASN A 71 -11.71 -14.96 -5.17
CA ASN A 71 -12.97 -15.50 -5.63
C ASN A 71 -13.99 -15.61 -4.50
N THR A 72 -13.51 -15.81 -3.26
CA THR A 72 -14.39 -16.06 -2.10
C THR A 72 -14.32 -14.97 -1.03
N ASP A 73 -13.33 -14.09 -1.09
CA ASP A 73 -12.99 -13.11 -0.04
C ASP A 73 -12.75 -13.73 1.36
N LEU A 74 -12.55 -15.05 1.42
CA LEU A 74 -12.19 -15.74 2.65
C LEU A 74 -10.66 -15.72 2.86
N PRO A 75 -10.17 -15.73 4.10
CA PRO A 75 -8.74 -15.88 4.37
C PRO A 75 -8.18 -17.14 3.71
N LEU A 76 -7.01 -17.03 3.08
CA LEU A 76 -6.34 -18.20 2.50
C LEU A 76 -5.98 -19.23 3.57
N ASN A 77 -6.08 -20.51 3.21
CA ASN A 77 -5.77 -21.65 4.08
C ASN A 77 -4.30 -22.08 3.96
N VAL A 78 -3.39 -21.15 4.20
CA VAL A 78 -1.94 -21.33 3.97
C VAL A 78 -1.23 -21.72 5.26
N THR A 79 -0.27 -22.63 5.16
CA THR A 79 0.67 -22.89 6.26
C THR A 79 1.77 -21.85 6.27
N CYS A 80 1.95 -21.18 7.41
CA CYS A 80 2.98 -20.16 7.60
C CYS A 80 4.14 -20.68 8.46
N PRO A 81 5.36 -20.11 8.32
CA PRO A 81 6.50 -20.49 9.17
C PRO A 81 6.18 -20.34 10.66
N GLN A 82 6.86 -21.13 11.48
CA GLN A 82 6.71 -21.06 12.94
C GLN A 82 6.88 -19.61 13.45
N GLY A 83 5.98 -19.19 14.33
CA GLY A 83 5.97 -17.83 14.90
C GLY A 83 5.34 -16.76 13.99
N VAL A 84 4.87 -17.12 12.79
CA VAL A 84 4.11 -16.23 11.91
C VAL A 84 2.65 -16.68 11.90
N LEU A 85 1.74 -15.74 12.18
CA LEU A 85 0.31 -16.01 12.15
C LEU A 85 -0.16 -16.36 10.74
N THR A 86 -1.06 -17.34 10.64
CA THR A 86 -1.74 -17.67 9.39
C THR A 86 -2.75 -16.59 9.01
N PRO A 87 -3.18 -16.51 7.73
CA PRO A 87 -4.19 -15.53 7.33
C PRO A 87 -5.50 -15.66 8.13
N SER A 88 -5.92 -16.89 8.46
CA SER A 88 -7.10 -17.15 9.30
C SER A 88 -6.94 -16.64 10.73
N GLN A 89 -5.73 -16.65 11.30
CA GLN A 89 -5.43 -16.09 12.62
C GLN A 89 -5.34 -14.56 12.60
N VAL A 90 -4.89 -13.96 11.50
CA VAL A 90 -4.79 -12.50 11.34
C VAL A 90 -6.16 -11.86 11.10
N ALA A 91 -7.05 -12.53 10.37
CA ALA A 91 -8.37 -12.01 9.97
C ALA A 91 -9.23 -11.44 11.12
N PRO A 92 -9.32 -12.05 12.33
CA PRO A 92 -10.05 -11.46 13.45
C PRO A 92 -9.30 -10.32 14.17
N LEU A 93 -7.99 -10.14 13.92
CA LEU A 93 -7.13 -9.19 14.64
C LEU A 93 -6.93 -7.87 13.87
N SER A 94 -7.09 -7.90 12.56
CA SER A 94 -6.83 -6.76 11.67
C SER A 94 -7.93 -6.60 10.63
N THR A 95 -8.27 -5.35 10.35
CA THR A 95 -9.16 -4.98 9.24
C THR A 95 -8.42 -4.82 7.93
N GLY A 96 -7.08 -4.90 7.94
CA GLY A 96 -6.27 -4.87 6.73
C GLY A 96 -6.51 -6.13 5.89
N THR A 97 -6.38 -6.00 4.58
CA THR A 97 -6.54 -7.14 3.67
C THR A 97 -5.56 -7.07 2.51
N ARG A 98 -5.14 -8.24 2.04
CA ARG A 98 -4.47 -8.44 0.75
C ARG A 98 -5.24 -9.50 -0.01
N THR A 99 -5.72 -9.23 -1.21
CA THR A 99 -6.48 -10.25 -1.95
C THR A 99 -5.59 -10.88 -3.00
N ILE A 100 -5.41 -12.21 -2.95
CA ILE A 100 -4.51 -13.00 -3.78
C ILE A 100 -5.31 -13.73 -4.87
N LYS A 101 -4.73 -13.85 -6.07
CA LYS A 101 -5.32 -14.59 -7.18
C LYS A 101 -5.28 -16.10 -6.94
N VAL A 102 -6.43 -16.75 -7.07
CA VAL A 102 -6.62 -18.19 -6.92
C VAL A 102 -7.40 -18.71 -8.13
N GLN A 103 -7.03 -19.87 -8.68
CA GLN A 103 -7.79 -20.50 -9.76
C GLN A 103 -9.25 -20.80 -9.33
N PRO A 104 -10.20 -20.85 -10.29
CA PRO A 104 -10.01 -20.74 -11.74
C PRO A 104 -9.94 -19.29 -12.26
N ASP A 105 -10.46 -18.31 -11.54
CA ASP A 105 -10.49 -16.92 -11.99
C ASP A 105 -9.27 -16.14 -11.50
N LEU A 106 -8.38 -15.84 -12.45
CA LEU A 106 -7.17 -15.06 -12.21
C LEU A 106 -7.30 -13.60 -12.67
N ASN A 107 -8.50 -13.17 -13.07
CA ASN A 107 -8.74 -11.81 -13.58
C ASN A 107 -8.84 -10.77 -12.46
N GLY A 108 -8.64 -9.50 -12.80
CA GLY A 108 -8.76 -8.34 -11.91
C GLY A 108 -7.51 -8.05 -11.09
N TYR A 109 -7.61 -7.18 -10.09
CA TYR A 109 -6.47 -6.66 -9.32
C TYR A 109 -6.08 -7.52 -8.11
N GLU A 110 -4.84 -7.39 -7.64
CA GLU A 110 -4.39 -7.80 -6.30
C GLU A 110 -4.45 -6.57 -5.36
N PRO A 111 -5.59 -6.26 -4.69
CA PRO A 111 -5.73 -5.11 -3.79
C PRO A 111 -5.06 -5.34 -2.43
N TRP A 112 -4.44 -4.28 -1.94
CA TRP A 112 -3.78 -4.18 -0.64
C TRP A 112 -4.35 -2.99 0.14
N ARG A 113 -5.04 -3.30 1.24
CA ARG A 113 -5.71 -2.33 2.11
C ARG A 113 -5.12 -2.39 3.50
N SER A 114 -4.74 -1.24 4.02
CA SER A 114 -4.13 -1.14 5.33
C SER A 114 -5.18 -0.97 6.43
N ALA A 115 -4.94 -1.58 7.58
CA ALA A 115 -5.54 -1.13 8.83
C ALA A 115 -4.78 0.09 9.37
N ASP A 116 -5.50 1.08 9.85
CA ASP A 116 -4.96 2.30 10.49
C ASP A 116 -5.32 2.41 11.97
N LYS A 117 -5.99 1.40 12.53
CA LYS A 117 -6.42 1.39 13.94
C LYS A 117 -5.23 1.52 14.89
N GLY A 118 -5.29 2.56 15.72
CA GLY A 118 -4.32 2.83 16.79
C GLY A 118 -3.04 3.52 16.32
N LEU A 119 -2.96 3.99 15.07
CA LEU A 119 -1.87 4.85 14.64
C LEU A 119 -1.93 6.19 15.37
N ILE A 120 -0.76 6.65 15.82
CA ILE A 120 -0.59 7.96 16.47
C ILE A 120 0.16 8.96 15.56
N LEU A 121 0.25 8.66 14.27
CA LEU A 121 1.01 9.46 13.31
C LEU A 121 0.24 10.68 12.78
N GLY A 122 -1.00 10.87 13.23
CA GLY A 122 -1.95 11.81 12.62
C GLY A 122 -2.38 11.41 11.20
N LEU A 123 -1.90 10.29 10.68
CA LEU A 123 -2.20 9.72 9.38
C LEU A 123 -3.39 8.77 9.48
N SER A 124 -4.40 8.97 8.62
CA SER A 124 -5.38 7.94 8.29
C SER A 124 -5.15 7.48 6.87
N LEU A 125 -5.01 6.17 6.69
CA LEU A 125 -4.91 5.50 5.39
C LEU A 125 -6.27 4.93 4.96
N ALA A 126 -7.34 5.31 5.65
CA ALA A 126 -8.65 4.78 5.35
C ALA A 126 -9.09 5.18 3.93
N GLY A 127 -9.69 4.23 3.22
CA GLY A 127 -10.04 4.39 1.80
C GLY A 127 -8.87 4.20 0.83
N LEU A 128 -7.61 4.18 1.27
CA LEU A 128 -6.46 3.92 0.41
C LEU A 128 -6.34 2.42 0.07
N THR A 129 -6.32 2.10 -1.21
CA THR A 129 -6.01 0.76 -1.73
C THR A 129 -4.83 0.88 -2.69
N PHE A 130 -3.83 0.03 -2.51
CA PHE A 130 -2.78 -0.17 -3.53
C PHE A 130 -3.12 -1.43 -4.31
N ASP A 131 -3.16 -1.35 -5.63
CA ASP A 131 -3.57 -2.43 -6.51
C ASP A 131 -2.43 -2.80 -7.45
N THR A 132 -2.12 -4.09 -7.52
CA THR A 132 -1.33 -4.63 -8.64
C THR A 132 -2.27 -5.19 -9.68
N VAL A 133 -2.28 -4.60 -10.87
CA VAL A 133 -3.19 -5.00 -11.96
C VAL A 133 -2.73 -6.32 -12.58
N THR A 134 -1.42 -6.49 -12.73
CA THR A 134 -0.81 -7.67 -13.35
C THR A 134 0.09 -8.41 -12.34
N PRO A 135 -0.47 -9.07 -11.31
CA PRO A 135 0.35 -9.82 -10.34
C PRO A 135 1.12 -10.95 -11.04
N ILE A 136 2.37 -11.21 -10.63
CA ILE A 136 3.25 -12.18 -11.30
C ILE A 136 2.76 -13.61 -11.08
N THR A 137 2.39 -13.95 -9.83
CA THR A 137 1.92 -15.29 -9.47
C THR A 137 0.54 -15.28 -8.84
N GLY A 138 -0.11 -16.44 -8.86
CA GLY A 138 -1.33 -16.76 -8.11
C GLY A 138 -1.23 -18.17 -7.54
N CYS A 139 -2.33 -18.68 -7.01
CA CYS A 139 -2.43 -20.02 -6.44
C CYS A 139 -3.32 -20.93 -7.27
N THR A 140 -3.03 -22.23 -7.27
CA THR A 140 -3.91 -23.25 -7.87
C THR A 140 -5.18 -23.49 -7.06
N ASP A 141 -5.13 -23.22 -5.75
CA ASP A 141 -6.25 -23.34 -4.81
C ASP A 141 -6.01 -22.43 -3.59
N SER A 142 -6.99 -22.37 -2.69
CA SER A 142 -6.95 -21.51 -1.50
C SER A 142 -5.92 -21.95 -0.45
N THR A 143 -5.32 -23.14 -0.58
CA THR A 143 -4.21 -23.56 0.28
C THR A 143 -2.89 -22.92 -0.13
N CYS A 144 -2.79 -22.47 -1.39
CA CYS A 144 -1.58 -21.88 -1.97
C CYS A 144 -0.33 -22.75 -1.80
N THR A 145 -0.49 -24.08 -1.75
CA THR A 145 0.62 -25.03 -1.69
C THR A 145 1.44 -24.99 -2.98
N GLN A 146 0.77 -24.72 -4.12
CA GLN A 146 1.40 -24.50 -5.41
C GLN A 146 1.07 -23.09 -5.92
N MET A 147 2.12 -22.33 -6.26
CA MET A 147 1.99 -21.09 -7.00
C MET A 147 2.12 -21.33 -8.51
N ILE A 148 1.38 -20.54 -9.28
CA ILE A 148 1.45 -20.52 -10.74
C ILE A 148 1.81 -19.13 -11.22
N ARG A 149 2.52 -19.04 -12.34
CA ARG A 149 2.71 -17.77 -13.05
C ARG A 149 1.41 -17.39 -13.77
N ILE A 150 0.99 -16.13 -13.65
CA ILE A 150 -0.20 -15.62 -14.32
C ILE A 150 0.23 -15.04 -15.66
N GLY A 151 0.00 -15.80 -16.74
CA GLY A 151 0.33 -15.37 -18.10
C GLY A 151 1.76 -14.82 -18.23
N GLN A 152 1.89 -13.67 -18.88
CA GLN A 152 3.15 -12.93 -19.04
C GLN A 152 3.29 -11.78 -18.04
N ASN A 153 2.54 -11.80 -16.94
CA ASN A 153 2.58 -10.71 -15.96
C ASN A 153 3.97 -10.55 -15.34
N VAL A 154 4.38 -9.29 -15.18
CA VAL A 154 5.67 -8.88 -14.59
C VAL A 154 5.52 -8.10 -13.28
N GLY A 155 4.30 -7.91 -12.77
CA GLY A 155 4.07 -7.29 -11.45
C GLY A 155 4.20 -5.76 -11.44
N GLU A 156 4.22 -5.17 -12.62
CA GLU A 156 4.62 -3.79 -12.83
C GLU A 156 3.45 -2.83 -12.90
N GLN A 157 2.35 -3.23 -13.55
CA GLN A 157 1.17 -2.37 -13.68
C GLN A 157 0.51 -2.21 -12.31
N ARG A 158 0.53 -0.98 -11.79
CA ARG A 158 0.09 -0.64 -10.43
C ARG A 158 -0.78 0.61 -10.46
N LEU A 159 -1.86 0.57 -9.70
CA LEU A 159 -2.69 1.73 -9.42
C LEU A 159 -2.88 1.88 -7.93
N PHE A 160 -3.36 3.04 -7.51
CA PHE A 160 -3.92 3.20 -6.18
C PHE A 160 -5.26 3.91 -6.27
N ALA A 161 -6.14 3.62 -5.33
CA ALA A 161 -7.43 4.27 -5.23
C ALA A 161 -7.57 4.89 -3.84
N VAL A 162 -8.20 6.05 -3.77
CA VAL A 162 -8.65 6.66 -2.51
C VAL A 162 -10.16 6.63 -2.56
N ALA A 163 -10.75 5.54 -2.08
CA ALA A 163 -12.19 5.36 -2.09
C ALA A 163 -12.83 6.17 -0.95
N THR A 164 -13.61 7.18 -1.30
CA THR A 164 -14.55 7.79 -0.36
C THR A 164 -15.90 7.99 -1.01
N ASP A 165 -16.94 7.41 -0.40
CA ASP A 165 -18.29 7.95 -0.56
C ASP A 165 -18.34 9.39 -0.02
N PRO A 166 -19.25 10.26 -0.49
CA PRO A 166 -19.52 11.52 0.19
C PRO A 166 -19.82 11.26 1.68
N GLY A 167 -18.93 11.72 2.58
CA GLY A 167 -19.01 11.45 4.03
C GLY A 167 -18.28 10.18 4.52
N GLY A 168 -17.60 9.43 3.64
CA GLY A 168 -16.83 8.23 3.96
C GLY A 168 -15.43 8.49 4.53
N PRO A 169 -14.61 7.44 4.73
CA PRO A 169 -13.28 7.55 5.36
C PRO A 169 -12.19 8.07 4.41
N ALA A 170 -11.58 9.22 4.67
CA ALA A 170 -10.60 9.86 3.79
C ALA A 170 -9.12 9.59 4.16
N LEU A 171 -8.27 9.58 3.13
CA LEU A 171 -6.83 9.74 3.31
C LEU A 171 -6.59 11.12 3.94
N SER A 172 -5.96 11.16 5.12
CA SER A 172 -5.76 12.41 5.84
C SER A 172 -4.50 12.44 6.67
N ILE A 173 -4.00 13.64 6.90
CA ILE A 173 -2.94 13.95 7.88
C ILE A 173 -3.41 15.11 8.75
N ASP A 174 -3.49 14.89 10.05
CA ASP A 174 -3.87 15.89 11.05
C ASP A 174 -2.82 15.99 12.15
N ALA A 175 -2.05 17.08 12.13
CA ALA A 175 -1.01 17.37 13.10
C ALA A 175 -1.52 17.33 14.55
N SER A 176 -2.79 17.72 14.78
CA SER A 176 -3.35 17.73 16.13
C SER A 176 -3.55 16.34 16.74
N LYS A 177 -3.45 15.29 15.92
CA LYS A 177 -3.51 13.88 16.35
C LYS A 177 -2.13 13.23 16.52
N THR A 178 -1.05 13.95 16.27
CA THR A 178 0.31 13.45 16.53
C THR A 178 0.73 13.78 17.96
N PRO A 179 1.75 13.07 18.51
CA PRO A 179 2.42 13.52 19.72
C PRO A 179 2.87 14.98 19.58
N GLY A 180 2.48 15.81 20.55
CA GLY A 180 2.87 17.22 20.58
C GLY A 180 2.17 18.15 19.58
N GLY A 181 1.19 17.68 18.80
CA GLY A 181 0.45 18.54 17.86
C GLY A 181 1.22 18.89 16.56
N GLY A 182 2.23 18.09 16.23
CA GLY A 182 3.09 18.22 15.06
C GLY A 182 4.56 18.28 15.45
N GLY A 183 5.39 18.74 14.52
CA GLY A 183 6.85 18.77 14.64
C GLY A 183 7.47 17.40 14.38
N GLU A 184 8.70 17.26 14.86
CA GLU A 184 9.42 15.99 14.85
C GLU A 184 9.06 15.18 16.10
N PHE A 185 8.79 13.89 15.91
CA PHE A 185 8.53 12.95 16.99
C PHE A 185 9.03 11.55 16.61
N PHE A 186 9.12 10.65 17.58
CA PHE A 186 9.68 9.32 17.39
C PHE A 186 8.68 8.27 17.85
N THR A 187 8.54 7.21 17.06
CA THR A 187 7.61 6.12 17.34
C THR A 187 8.28 4.76 17.26
N ASP A 188 7.58 3.71 17.70
CA ASP A 188 7.91 2.36 17.27
C ASP A 188 7.72 2.20 15.75
N VAL A 189 8.24 1.10 15.20
CA VAL A 189 8.16 0.80 13.77
C VAL A 189 6.73 0.67 13.25
N TYR A 190 5.75 0.46 14.13
CA TYR A 190 4.33 0.34 13.75
C TYR A 190 3.58 1.67 13.82
N GLY A 191 4.21 2.75 14.30
CA GLY A 191 3.57 4.06 14.46
C GLY A 191 2.47 4.09 15.52
N LYS A 192 2.55 3.22 16.53
CA LYS A 192 1.51 3.02 17.56
C LYS A 192 1.94 3.49 18.94
N LYS A 193 3.24 3.67 19.18
CA LYS A 193 3.77 4.09 20.48
C LYS A 193 4.82 5.17 20.30
N VAL A 194 4.82 6.16 21.20
CA VAL A 194 5.90 7.14 21.28
C VAL A 194 7.12 6.48 21.90
N LEU A 195 8.29 6.71 21.31
CA LEU A 195 9.57 6.28 21.84
C LEU A 195 10.50 7.49 22.02
N PRO A 196 11.45 7.46 22.96
CA PRO A 196 12.52 8.45 23.00
C PRO A 196 13.43 8.29 21.78
N ALA A 197 14.00 9.39 21.29
CA ALA A 197 14.91 9.38 20.13
C ALA A 197 16.15 8.49 20.33
N SER A 198 16.53 8.22 21.58
CA SER A 198 17.65 7.35 21.94
C SER A 198 17.32 5.86 21.91
N ASP A 199 16.05 5.47 21.73
CA ASP A 199 15.67 4.07 21.60
C ASP A 199 16.15 3.51 20.25
N PRO A 200 16.84 2.36 20.21
CA PRO A 200 17.34 1.79 18.96
C PRO A 200 16.23 1.36 17.99
N GLY A 201 15.00 1.16 18.46
CA GLY A 201 13.81 0.89 17.64
C GLY A 201 13.02 2.13 17.25
N ALA A 202 13.47 3.33 17.61
CA ALA A 202 12.79 4.57 17.31
C ALA A 202 12.84 4.91 15.81
N VAL A 203 11.67 5.17 15.24
CA VAL A 203 11.51 5.69 13.89
C VAL A 203 11.15 7.17 13.99
N ARG A 204 11.96 8.01 13.35
CA ARG A 204 11.70 9.44 13.23
C ARG A 204 10.50 9.70 12.32
N GLN A 205 9.60 10.55 12.77
CA GLN A 205 8.41 11.02 12.08
C GLN A 205 8.41 12.54 12.03
N TYR A 206 7.76 13.11 11.03
CA TYR A 206 7.54 14.54 10.94
C TYR A 206 6.15 14.87 10.38
N VAL A 207 5.45 15.79 11.04
CA VAL A 207 4.24 16.43 10.52
C VAL A 207 4.32 17.91 10.85
N LYS A 208 4.21 18.79 9.86
CA LYS A 208 4.27 20.25 10.08
C LYS A 208 3.21 20.68 11.10
N PRO A 209 3.58 21.44 12.15
CA PRO A 209 2.62 21.94 13.12
C PRO A 209 1.44 22.67 12.46
N GLY A 210 0.22 22.35 12.91
CA GLY A 210 -1.02 22.92 12.35
C GLY A 210 -1.45 22.35 10.99
N LEU A 211 -0.71 21.41 10.40
CA LEU A 211 -1.11 20.76 9.15
C LEU A 211 -2.43 20.01 9.32
N ARG A 212 -3.37 20.27 8.40
CA ARG A 212 -4.59 19.49 8.22
C ARG A 212 -4.81 19.27 6.75
N LEU A 213 -4.61 18.03 6.31
CA LEU A 213 -4.86 17.57 4.95
C LEU A 213 -5.93 16.50 5.01
N GLU A 214 -6.91 16.63 4.12
CA GLU A 214 -7.90 15.59 3.87
C GLU A 214 -8.06 15.51 2.37
N VAL A 215 -7.94 14.30 1.83
CA VAL A 215 -8.03 14.07 0.40
C VAL A 215 -9.09 13.02 0.12
N ARG A 216 -9.97 13.38 -0.81
CA ARG A 216 -11.09 12.57 -1.28
C ARG A 216 -11.06 12.56 -2.80
N ASN A 217 -11.28 11.37 -3.35
CA ASN A 217 -11.62 11.23 -4.76
C ASN A 217 -13.09 10.85 -4.91
N GLU A 218 -13.62 11.08 -6.11
CA GLU A 218 -14.94 10.58 -6.47
C GLU A 218 -14.96 9.05 -6.41
N ARG A 219 -16.13 8.47 -6.13
CA ARG A 219 -16.32 7.02 -6.08
C ARG A 219 -15.77 6.37 -7.35
N ASN A 220 -15.04 5.26 -7.20
CA ASN A 220 -14.39 4.50 -8.28
C ASN A 220 -13.29 5.26 -9.04
N SER A 221 -12.72 6.32 -8.47
CA SER A 221 -11.53 6.95 -9.05
C SER A 221 -10.28 6.13 -8.74
N GLU A 222 -9.74 5.51 -9.78
CA GLU A 222 -8.44 4.85 -9.76
C GLU A 222 -7.40 5.84 -10.29
N CYS A 223 -6.26 5.93 -9.59
CA CYS A 223 -5.14 6.76 -9.97
C CYS A 223 -4.11 5.89 -10.71
N TYR A 224 -3.80 6.27 -11.95
CA TYR A 224 -2.93 5.51 -12.84
C TYR A 224 -1.63 6.26 -13.15
N THR A 225 -0.55 5.51 -13.38
CA THR A 225 0.70 6.06 -13.91
C THR A 225 0.56 6.28 -15.42
N ARG A 226 1.00 7.44 -15.89
CA ARG A 226 1.06 7.77 -17.34
C ARG A 226 2.42 7.45 -17.96
N ASP A 227 3.45 7.39 -17.11
CA ASP A 227 4.82 7.13 -17.50
C ASP A 227 5.54 6.35 -16.40
N ALA A 228 5.94 5.14 -16.81
CA ALA A 228 6.69 4.16 -16.06
C ALA A 228 7.98 4.68 -15.40
N PHE A 229 8.69 5.58 -16.07
CA PHE A 229 10.03 6.02 -15.68
C PHE A 229 9.97 7.27 -14.79
N PHE A 230 8.91 8.07 -14.92
CA PHE A 230 8.77 9.31 -14.15
C PHE A 230 7.91 9.16 -12.88
N MET A 231 7.25 8.01 -12.68
CA MET A 231 6.50 7.65 -11.45
C MET A 231 5.35 8.60 -11.07
N PHE A 232 4.96 9.52 -11.96
CA PHE A 232 3.84 10.46 -11.74
C PHE A 232 2.49 9.81 -12.08
N TYR A 233 1.57 9.88 -11.12
CA TYR A 233 0.17 9.52 -11.25
C TYR A 233 -0.65 10.79 -11.49
N GLU A 234 -1.20 10.94 -12.70
CA GLU A 234 -1.84 12.19 -13.15
C GLU A 234 -3.36 12.09 -13.31
N ALA A 235 -3.91 10.89 -13.43
CA ALA A 235 -5.33 10.69 -13.69
C ALA A 235 -5.96 9.83 -12.60
N CYS A 236 -6.69 10.47 -11.67
CA CYS A 236 -7.63 9.80 -10.79
C CYS A 236 -9.03 9.93 -11.41
N GLY A 237 -9.50 8.89 -12.10
CA GLY A 237 -10.76 8.92 -12.87
C GLY A 237 -10.92 7.73 -13.84
N ASN A 238 -11.83 7.83 -14.82
CA ASN A 238 -12.03 6.80 -15.86
C ASN A 238 -10.90 6.84 -16.92
N ALA A 239 -9.71 6.34 -16.59
CA ALA A 239 -8.65 6.15 -17.57
C ALA A 239 -8.70 4.72 -18.15
N PRO A 240 -8.53 4.52 -19.46
CA PRO A 240 -8.45 3.18 -20.04
C PRO A 240 -7.18 2.46 -19.54
N GLN A 241 -7.36 1.21 -19.09
CA GLN A 241 -6.31 0.31 -18.59
C GLN A 241 -5.12 0.10 -19.56
N SER A 242 -5.23 0.54 -20.81
CA SER A 242 -4.23 0.38 -21.86
C SER A 242 -2.95 1.23 -21.69
N SER A 243 -2.87 2.10 -20.67
CA SER A 243 -1.74 3.05 -20.51
C SER A 243 -0.71 2.65 -19.43
N MET A 244 -0.76 1.44 -18.89
CA MET A 244 -0.13 1.12 -17.59
C MET A 244 1.12 0.24 -17.64
N ASN A 245 1.86 0.15 -18.74
CA ASN A 245 3.03 -0.72 -18.79
C ASN A 245 4.27 -0.04 -18.18
N ILE A 246 4.78 -0.56 -17.04
CA ILE A 246 5.98 0.00 -16.39
C ILE A 246 7.29 -0.48 -17.05
N GLU A 247 7.26 -1.51 -17.90
CA GLU A 247 8.38 -1.86 -18.78
C GLU A 247 7.95 -2.18 -20.22
N GLY A 248 7.02 -1.38 -20.74
CA GLY A 248 6.53 -1.51 -22.12
C GLY A 248 7.39 -0.87 -23.20
N ALA A 249 8.64 -0.50 -22.91
CA ALA A 249 9.55 0.08 -23.89
C ALA A 249 10.65 -0.88 -24.35
N LEU A 250 10.42 -2.21 -24.37
CA LEU A 250 11.30 -3.17 -25.05
C LEU A 250 10.54 -4.36 -25.65
N SER A 251 9.47 -4.11 -26.40
CA SER A 251 9.13 -5.01 -27.51
C SER A 251 8.72 -4.20 -28.74
N ASP A 252 9.69 -4.08 -29.64
CA ASP A 252 9.59 -4.05 -31.09
C ASP A 252 8.71 -2.98 -31.76
N LYS A 253 9.34 -1.82 -31.98
CA LYS A 253 9.37 -1.21 -33.31
C LYS A 253 10.81 -0.86 -33.70
N ASN A 254 11.52 -1.89 -34.18
CA ASN A 254 12.14 -1.85 -35.51
C ASN A 254 11.48 -2.96 -36.33
#